data_AF-A0A967GER5-F1
#
_entry.id   AF-A0A967GER5-F1
#
_cell.length_a   1.000
_cell.length_b   1.000
_cell.length_c   1.000
_cell.angle_alpha   90.00
_cell.angle_beta   90.00
_cell.angle_gamma   90.00
#
_symmetry.space_group_name_H-M   'P 1'
#
loop_
_entity.id
_entity.type
_entity.pdbx_description
1 polymer ?
#
loop_
_entity_poly.entity_id
_entity_poly.type
_entity_poly.pdbx_seq_one_letter_code
_entity_poly.pdbx_strand_id
1 'polypeptide(L)'
;MEVTLETYPADGRHLLLWTAPGYGFREGHREMAARLAARGMEIWQADLNEALFLARGSPAMRRLDGRYVADLVERAHAATGKRIALMSGSYGAIPVLRGARQWQLRGPEKPYLIGAVLFSPNVYTTIPSLGLEPEYLPIARATNIPVMVFQGGTNANRWQVPKLLAALRSGGSPAYVQILPGIVDLFYEPQRPQAVQAQLAQLPRRLERVLPLLEKAGTPLQAVPMQAPVIGEGRGLDAELKPFRGDPRPPAIRLPDARGRLHEVEGYRGRVTVVNFWATWCPPCVAEIPSLNRLRRAMADEPFVLISINYAEPAEVIRAFMDEVEVDYPVLIDEDGRVAARWGVLVFPSTFVIGPGGAIRYGVNAAIRWDAPPVIAALRRLAEKAP
;
A
#
# COMPACT_ATOMS: atom_id res chain seq x y z
N MET A 1 -26.60 -15.97 1.43
CA MET A 1 -25.89 -15.41 0.27
C MET A 1 -24.72 -16.33 -0.05
N GLU A 2 -24.56 -16.70 -1.31
CA GLU A 2 -23.58 -17.67 -1.76
C GLU A 2 -22.26 -16.94 -2.07
N VAL A 3 -21.15 -17.37 -1.48
CA VAL A 3 -19.81 -16.87 -1.81
C VAL A 3 -19.16 -17.90 -2.72
N THR A 4 -18.91 -17.52 -3.98
CA THR A 4 -18.19 -18.36 -4.92
C THR A 4 -16.74 -18.53 -4.47
N LEU A 5 -16.26 -19.77 -4.45
CA LEU A 5 -14.89 -20.13 -4.06
C LEU A 5 -14.15 -20.75 -5.23
N GLU A 6 -12.92 -20.29 -5.46
CA GLU A 6 -11.95 -21.00 -6.30
C GLU A 6 -11.07 -21.84 -5.38
N THR A 7 -11.13 -23.17 -5.49
CA THR A 7 -10.46 -24.09 -4.57
C THR A 7 -9.31 -24.83 -5.24
N TYR A 8 -8.24 -25.02 -4.47
CA TYR A 8 -7.05 -25.76 -4.87
C TYR A 8 -6.83 -26.86 -3.82
N PRO A 9 -7.34 -28.08 -4.06
CA PRO A 9 -7.31 -29.16 -3.09
C PRO A 9 -5.88 -29.64 -2.83
N ALA A 10 -5.63 -30.10 -1.60
CA ALA A 10 -4.38 -30.73 -1.21
C ALA A 10 -4.61 -31.62 0.03
N ASP A 11 -3.76 -32.62 0.28
CA ASP A 11 -3.99 -33.58 1.38
C ASP A 11 -3.42 -33.13 2.74
N GLY A 12 -2.63 -32.04 2.77
CA GLY A 12 -1.99 -31.60 4.00
C GLY A 12 -2.96 -30.98 5.00
N ARG A 13 -2.47 -30.83 6.23
CA ARG A 13 -3.26 -30.43 7.41
C ARG A 13 -3.71 -28.96 7.46
N HIS A 14 -3.22 -28.12 6.55
CA HIS A 14 -3.47 -26.69 6.55
C HIS A 14 -4.37 -26.31 5.37
N LEU A 15 -5.28 -25.38 5.62
CA LEU A 15 -6.06 -24.70 4.60
C LEU A 15 -5.83 -23.19 4.72
N LEU A 16 -5.44 -22.55 3.62
CA LEU A 16 -5.30 -21.10 3.52
C LEU A 16 -6.57 -20.51 2.92
N LEU A 17 -7.34 -19.82 3.76
CA LEU A 17 -8.50 -19.07 3.31
C LEU A 17 -8.03 -17.71 2.82
N TRP A 18 -7.96 -17.57 1.50
CA TRP A 18 -7.42 -16.40 0.83
C TRP A 18 -8.54 -15.45 0.42
N THR A 19 -8.64 -14.30 1.09
CA THR A 19 -9.55 -13.22 0.70
C THR A 19 -8.87 -12.30 -0.32
N ALA A 20 -9.55 -11.94 -1.40
CA ALA A 20 -9.03 -11.03 -2.42
C ALA A 20 -8.57 -9.67 -1.84
N PRO A 21 -7.51 -9.04 -2.38
CA PRO A 21 -6.90 -7.81 -1.83
C PRO A 21 -7.72 -6.52 -2.06
N GLY A 22 -8.91 -6.62 -2.65
CA GLY A 22 -9.85 -5.52 -2.92
C GLY A 22 -10.09 -5.23 -4.41
N TYR A 23 -9.11 -5.52 -5.29
CA TYR A 23 -9.26 -5.39 -6.75
C TYR A 23 -9.48 -6.74 -7.45
N GLY A 24 -9.70 -7.79 -6.67
CA GLY A 24 -9.85 -9.17 -7.13
C GLY A 24 -8.53 -9.93 -7.28
N PHE A 25 -8.65 -11.20 -7.64
CA PHE A 25 -7.49 -12.04 -7.96
C PHE A 25 -6.96 -11.76 -9.36
N ARG A 26 -5.65 -11.94 -9.52
CA ARG A 26 -4.91 -11.86 -10.78
C ARG A 26 -4.24 -13.20 -11.04
N GLU A 27 -3.73 -13.41 -12.25
CA GLU A 27 -3.03 -14.65 -12.66
C GLU A 27 -1.96 -15.08 -11.66
N GLY A 28 -1.08 -14.17 -11.22
CA GLY A 28 -0.06 -14.50 -10.21
C GLY A 28 -0.61 -15.02 -8.88
N HIS A 29 -1.84 -14.66 -8.48
CA HIS A 29 -2.48 -15.21 -7.29
C HIS A 29 -2.89 -16.67 -7.52
N ARG A 30 -3.41 -17.00 -8.71
CA ARG A 30 -3.80 -18.37 -9.09
C ARG A 30 -2.57 -19.27 -9.22
N GLU A 31 -1.50 -18.77 -9.83
CA GLU A 31 -0.21 -19.47 -9.89
C GLU A 31 0.36 -19.74 -8.50
N MET A 32 0.30 -18.77 -7.59
CA MET A 32 0.74 -18.95 -6.21
C MET A 32 -0.13 -20.00 -5.50
N ALA A 33 -1.45 -19.96 -5.66
CA ALA A 33 -2.35 -20.94 -5.07
C ALA A 33 -2.05 -22.36 -5.57
N ALA A 34 -1.85 -22.56 -6.87
CA ALA A 34 -1.45 -23.84 -7.45
C ALA A 34 -0.09 -24.33 -6.88
N ARG A 35 0.90 -23.43 -6.76
CA ARG A 35 2.20 -23.76 -6.16
C ARG A 35 2.12 -24.11 -4.67
N LEU A 36 1.18 -23.53 -3.93
CA LEU A 36 0.95 -23.85 -2.52
C LEU A 36 0.21 -25.20 -2.37
N ALA A 37 -0.78 -25.47 -3.21
CA ALA A 37 -1.51 -26.73 -3.23
C ALA A 37 -0.60 -27.91 -3.61
N ALA A 38 0.29 -27.73 -4.60
CA ALA A 38 1.33 -28.70 -4.94
C ALA A 38 2.30 -29.01 -3.79
N ARG A 39 2.26 -28.23 -2.72
CA ARG A 39 3.06 -28.38 -1.50
C ARG A 39 2.23 -28.82 -0.29
N GLY A 40 1.00 -29.30 -0.51
CA GLY A 40 0.16 -29.85 0.55
C GLY A 40 -0.70 -28.82 1.30
N MET A 41 -0.67 -27.54 0.91
CA MET A 41 -1.51 -26.51 1.53
C MET A 41 -2.77 -26.30 0.69
N GLU A 42 -3.93 -26.70 1.21
CA GLU A 42 -5.20 -26.48 0.50
C GLU A 42 -5.53 -24.99 0.49
N ILE A 43 -6.03 -24.47 -0.63
CA ILE A 43 -6.32 -23.03 -0.79
C ILE A 43 -7.77 -22.84 -1.16
N TRP A 44 -8.46 -21.96 -0.44
CA TRP A 44 -9.80 -21.48 -0.80
C TRP A 44 -9.71 -19.98 -1.08
N GLN A 45 -9.87 -19.58 -2.33
CA GLN A 45 -9.88 -18.19 -2.76
C GLN A 45 -11.31 -17.64 -2.77
N ALA A 46 -11.53 -16.52 -2.07
CA ALA A 46 -12.82 -15.84 -1.98
C ALA A 46 -12.68 -14.36 -2.39
N ASP A 47 -13.35 -13.97 -3.46
CA ASP A 47 -13.54 -12.56 -3.82
C ASP A 47 -14.86 -12.06 -3.24
N LEU A 48 -14.79 -11.43 -2.07
CA LEU A 48 -15.98 -10.90 -1.40
C LEU A 48 -16.61 -9.73 -2.16
N ASN A 49 -15.84 -8.93 -2.91
CA ASN A 49 -16.44 -7.84 -3.67
C ASN A 49 -17.28 -8.39 -4.82
N GLU A 50 -16.77 -9.41 -5.51
CA GLU A 50 -17.52 -10.09 -6.57
C GLU A 50 -18.76 -10.79 -6.01
N ALA A 51 -18.62 -11.59 -4.95
CA ALA A 51 -19.74 -12.32 -4.34
C ALA A 51 -20.84 -11.42 -3.76
N LEU A 52 -20.48 -10.21 -3.31
CA LEU A 52 -21.42 -9.23 -2.73
C LEU A 52 -21.90 -8.17 -3.72
N PHE A 53 -21.50 -8.25 -5.01
CA PHE A 53 -21.75 -7.21 -6.02
C PHE A 53 -21.30 -5.81 -5.56
N LEU A 54 -20.18 -5.73 -4.86
CA LEU A 54 -19.59 -4.48 -4.38
C LEU A 54 -18.61 -3.93 -5.42
N ALA A 55 -18.54 -2.59 -5.49
CA ALA A 55 -17.51 -1.92 -6.27
C ALA A 55 -16.11 -2.33 -5.77
N ARG A 56 -15.23 -2.74 -6.69
CA ARG A 56 -13.85 -3.10 -6.36
C ARG A 56 -13.09 -1.88 -5.82
N GLY A 57 -12.22 -2.12 -4.85
CA GLY A 57 -11.34 -1.11 -4.27
C GLY A 57 -11.52 -0.90 -2.76
N SER A 58 -10.73 0.02 -2.22
CA SER A 58 -10.59 0.22 -0.78
C SER A 58 -11.89 0.64 -0.04
N PRO A 59 -12.83 1.43 -0.60
CA PRO A 59 -14.05 1.80 0.10
C PRO A 59 -14.92 0.59 0.46
N ALA A 60 -15.10 -0.36 -0.47
CA ALA A 60 -15.86 -1.59 -0.20
C ALA A 60 -15.18 -2.44 0.87
N MET A 61 -13.87 -2.66 0.77
CA MET A 61 -13.12 -3.46 1.73
C MET A 61 -13.19 -2.90 3.16
N ARG A 62 -13.19 -1.57 3.32
CA ARG A 62 -13.35 -0.90 4.62
C ARG A 62 -14.74 -1.06 5.23
N ARG A 63 -15.77 -1.37 4.45
CA ARG A 63 -17.14 -1.57 4.94
C ARG A 63 -17.43 -3.01 5.33
N LEU A 64 -16.66 -3.97 4.84
CA LEU A 64 -16.83 -5.39 5.19
C LEU A 64 -16.56 -5.62 6.68
N ASP A 65 -17.57 -6.08 7.41
CA ASP A 65 -17.57 -6.27 8.88
C ASP A 65 -16.85 -7.55 9.34
N GLY A 66 -16.41 -8.39 8.39
CA GLY A 66 -15.73 -9.65 8.63
C GLY A 66 -16.64 -10.88 8.77
N ARG A 67 -17.98 -10.73 8.81
CA ARG A 67 -18.89 -11.86 9.05
C ARG A 67 -18.76 -12.98 8.02
N TYR A 68 -18.58 -12.62 6.75
CA TYR A 68 -18.41 -13.59 5.66
C TYR A 68 -17.10 -14.36 5.77
N VAL A 69 -16.02 -13.70 6.24
CA VAL A 69 -14.76 -14.40 6.49
C VAL A 69 -14.91 -15.37 7.66
N ALA A 70 -15.61 -14.98 8.73
CA ALA A 70 -15.90 -15.89 9.84
C ALA A 70 -16.76 -17.09 9.41
N ASP A 71 -17.79 -16.88 8.58
CA ASP A 71 -18.60 -17.96 8.00
C ASP A 71 -17.76 -18.93 7.17
N LEU A 72 -16.83 -18.39 6.37
CA LEU A 72 -15.93 -19.20 5.56
C LEU A 72 -14.95 -20.00 6.43
N VAL A 73 -14.48 -19.46 7.56
CA VAL A 73 -13.65 -20.18 8.53
C VAL A 73 -14.40 -21.38 9.12
N GLU A 74 -15.64 -21.18 9.58
CA GLU A 74 -16.49 -22.26 10.10
C GLU A 74 -16.75 -23.34 9.04
N ARG A 75 -17.12 -22.93 7.82
CA ARG A 75 -17.38 -23.85 6.70
C ARG A 75 -16.13 -24.63 6.30
N ALA A 76 -14.98 -23.97 6.22
CA ALA A 76 -13.72 -24.61 5.88
C ALA A 76 -13.34 -25.67 6.92
N HIS A 77 -13.47 -25.35 8.21
CA HIS A 77 -13.20 -26.32 9.25
C HIS A 77 -14.21 -27.48 9.26
N ALA A 78 -15.50 -27.20 9.12
CA ALA A 78 -16.53 -28.24 9.09
C ALA A 78 -16.37 -29.20 7.89
N ALA A 79 -15.98 -28.67 6.72
CA ALA A 79 -15.81 -29.47 5.50
C ALA A 79 -14.53 -30.32 5.50
N THR A 80 -13.46 -29.86 6.16
CA THR A 80 -12.12 -30.44 5.99
C THR A 80 -11.47 -30.94 7.27
N GLY A 81 -11.92 -30.48 8.45
CA GLY A 81 -11.26 -30.71 9.73
C GLY A 81 -9.88 -30.05 9.87
N LYS A 82 -9.44 -29.28 8.87
CA LYS A 82 -8.09 -28.72 8.80
C LYS A 82 -7.89 -27.52 9.72
N ARG A 83 -6.61 -27.18 9.91
CA ARG A 83 -6.19 -25.93 10.55
C ARG A 83 -6.24 -24.80 9.54
N ILE A 84 -6.92 -23.72 9.87
CA ILE A 84 -7.22 -22.62 8.95
C ILE A 84 -6.27 -21.46 9.23
N ALA A 85 -5.56 -20.97 8.21
CA ALA A 85 -4.90 -19.66 8.28
C ALA A 85 -5.57 -18.71 7.30
N LEU A 86 -5.82 -17.48 7.74
CA LEU A 86 -6.34 -16.44 6.85
C LEU A 86 -5.20 -15.86 6.03
N MET A 87 -5.45 -15.53 4.77
CA MET A 87 -4.45 -14.94 3.89
C MET A 87 -5.06 -13.80 3.08
N SER A 88 -4.35 -12.68 2.99
CA SER A 88 -4.72 -11.60 2.07
C SER A 88 -3.58 -10.61 1.88
N GLY A 89 -3.79 -9.60 1.06
CA GLY A 89 -2.89 -8.46 0.92
C GLY A 89 -3.63 -7.14 0.79
N SER A 90 -2.88 -6.04 0.84
CA SER A 90 -3.43 -4.68 0.69
C SER A 90 -4.68 -4.46 1.55
N TYR A 91 -5.80 -4.03 0.99
CA TYR A 91 -7.04 -3.75 1.72
C TYR A 91 -7.82 -4.99 2.15
N GLY A 92 -7.52 -6.16 1.59
CA GLY A 92 -8.13 -7.44 1.99
C GLY A 92 -7.72 -7.90 3.40
N ALA A 93 -6.64 -7.33 3.94
CA ALA A 93 -6.29 -7.48 5.35
C ALA A 93 -7.41 -7.02 6.31
N ILE A 94 -8.22 -6.02 5.92
CA ILE A 94 -9.27 -5.45 6.77
C ILE A 94 -10.37 -6.49 7.07
N PRO A 95 -11.08 -7.07 6.08
CA PRO A 95 -12.08 -8.08 6.36
C PRO A 95 -11.47 -9.36 6.93
N VAL A 96 -10.20 -9.68 6.64
CA VAL A 96 -9.50 -10.82 7.25
C VAL A 96 -9.36 -10.65 8.77
N LEU A 97 -8.81 -9.53 9.22
CA LEU A 97 -8.64 -9.27 10.66
C LEU A 97 -9.99 -9.15 11.37
N ARG A 98 -10.97 -8.50 10.74
CA ARG A 98 -12.34 -8.45 11.27
C ARG A 98 -12.98 -9.83 11.33
N GLY A 99 -12.73 -10.68 10.33
CA GLY A 99 -13.21 -12.05 10.27
C GLY A 99 -12.68 -12.92 11.39
N ALA A 100 -11.39 -12.83 11.69
CA ALA A 100 -10.80 -13.51 12.84
C ALA A 100 -11.48 -13.10 14.15
N ARG A 101 -11.74 -11.80 14.33
CA ARG A 101 -12.44 -11.29 15.50
C ARG A 101 -13.90 -11.75 15.56
N GLN A 102 -14.61 -11.74 14.43
CA GLN A 102 -15.99 -12.23 14.35
C GLN A 102 -16.07 -13.74 14.65
N TRP A 103 -15.10 -14.51 14.19
CA TRP A 103 -14.95 -15.92 14.55
C TRP A 103 -14.82 -16.10 16.07
N GLN A 104 -13.95 -15.35 16.74
CA GLN A 104 -13.83 -15.39 18.21
C GLN A 104 -15.13 -14.99 18.94
N LEU A 105 -15.84 -13.98 18.44
CA LEU A 105 -17.11 -13.55 19.02
C LEU A 105 -18.21 -14.62 18.94
N ARG A 106 -18.09 -15.59 18.03
CA ARG A 106 -19.02 -16.72 17.94
C ARG A 106 -18.78 -17.78 19.02
N GLY A 107 -17.70 -17.66 19.80
CA GLY A 107 -17.37 -18.57 20.89
C GLY A 107 -16.92 -19.96 20.41
N PRO A 108 -15.88 -20.06 19.56
CA PRO A 108 -15.39 -21.35 19.09
C PRO A 108 -14.81 -22.15 20.25
N GLU A 109 -15.10 -23.45 20.29
CA GLU A 109 -14.60 -24.33 21.36
C GLU A 109 -13.11 -24.70 21.22
N LYS A 110 -12.59 -24.68 19.97
CA LYS A 110 -11.23 -25.13 19.63
C LYS A 110 -10.52 -24.11 18.73
N PRO A 111 -9.19 -23.92 18.88
CA PRO A 111 -8.43 -22.94 18.11
C PRO A 111 -7.99 -23.50 16.74
N TYR A 112 -8.95 -23.83 15.88
CA TYR A 112 -8.66 -24.32 14.54
C TYR A 112 -8.27 -23.20 13.56
N LEU A 113 -8.64 -21.94 13.84
CA LEU A 113 -8.02 -20.76 13.23
C LEU A 113 -6.62 -20.54 13.85
N ILE A 114 -5.55 -20.62 13.06
CA ILE A 114 -4.16 -20.54 13.57
C ILE A 114 -3.50 -19.18 13.43
N GLY A 115 -4.10 -18.24 12.68
CA GLY A 115 -3.54 -16.91 12.49
C GLY A 115 -3.83 -16.33 11.12
N ALA A 116 -3.13 -15.24 10.78
CA ALA A 116 -3.23 -14.57 9.49
C ALA A 116 -1.86 -14.32 8.86
N VAL A 117 -1.79 -14.45 7.53
CA VAL A 117 -0.66 -14.06 6.69
C VAL A 117 -1.09 -12.89 5.82
N LEU A 118 -0.40 -11.75 5.98
CA LEU A 118 -0.77 -10.49 5.33
C LEU A 118 0.36 -9.99 4.43
N PHE A 119 0.05 -9.72 3.17
CA PHE A 119 1.00 -9.18 2.19
C PHE A 119 0.81 -7.66 2.02
N SER A 120 1.81 -6.86 2.38
CA SER A 120 1.79 -5.38 2.34
C SER A 120 0.44 -4.77 2.79
N PRO A 121 -0.07 -5.10 4.00
CA PRO A 121 -1.44 -4.79 4.40
C PRO A 121 -1.70 -3.28 4.54
N ASN A 122 -2.87 -2.84 4.10
CA ASN A 122 -3.38 -1.48 4.27
C ASN A 122 -4.57 -1.48 5.24
N VAL A 123 -4.32 -1.15 6.50
CA VAL A 123 -5.32 -1.18 7.59
C VAL A 123 -5.66 0.23 8.08
N TYR A 124 -5.68 1.20 7.16
CA TYR A 124 -5.95 2.61 7.44
C TYR A 124 -7.43 2.98 7.21
N THR A 125 -7.93 3.96 7.97
CA THR A 125 -9.26 4.54 7.79
C THR A 125 -9.41 5.19 6.42
N THR A 126 -8.38 5.92 5.97
CA THR A 126 -8.23 6.48 4.63
C THR A 126 -6.75 6.68 4.33
N ILE A 127 -6.41 6.97 3.07
CA ILE A 127 -5.15 7.64 2.77
C ILE A 127 -5.37 9.12 3.15
N PRO A 128 -4.56 9.70 4.05
CA PRO A 128 -4.74 11.07 4.48
C PRO A 128 -4.19 12.07 3.44
N SER A 129 -4.63 13.32 3.51
CA SER A 129 -3.98 14.43 2.81
C SER A 129 -2.51 14.52 3.20
N LEU A 130 -1.67 15.03 2.28
CA LEU A 130 -0.23 15.19 2.54
C LEU A 130 0.03 16.05 3.79
N GLY A 131 0.99 15.60 4.60
CA GLY A 131 1.36 16.23 5.87
C GLY A 131 0.60 15.71 7.08
N LEU A 132 -0.37 14.81 6.89
CA LEU A 132 -1.09 14.14 7.97
C LEU A 132 -0.67 12.66 8.06
N GLU A 133 -0.65 12.14 9.28
CA GLU A 133 -0.37 10.74 9.55
C GLU A 133 -1.62 9.86 9.31
N PRO A 134 -1.46 8.64 8.77
CA PRO A 134 -2.58 7.77 8.53
C PRO A 134 -3.09 7.20 9.86
N GLU A 135 -4.41 7.23 10.04
CA GLU A 135 -5.07 6.62 11.19
C GLU A 135 -5.38 5.15 10.90
N TYR A 136 -5.04 4.28 11.86
CA TYR A 136 -5.34 2.86 11.75
C TYR A 136 -6.78 2.57 12.14
N LEU A 137 -7.42 1.66 11.41
CA LEU A 137 -8.73 1.14 11.79
C LEU A 137 -8.66 0.47 13.17
N PRO A 138 -9.70 0.60 14.03
CA PRO A 138 -9.73 -0.02 15.36
C PRO A 138 -9.40 -1.52 15.38
N ILE A 139 -9.72 -2.23 14.28
CA ILE A 139 -9.42 -3.66 14.16
C ILE A 139 -7.93 -3.98 14.29
N ALA A 140 -7.02 -3.07 13.87
CA ALA A 140 -5.58 -3.28 14.03
C ALA A 140 -5.19 -3.42 15.51
N ARG A 141 -5.86 -2.68 16.41
CA ARG A 141 -5.64 -2.75 17.86
C ARG A 141 -6.52 -3.78 18.57
N ALA A 142 -7.54 -4.30 17.89
CA ALA A 142 -8.44 -5.32 18.41
C ALA A 142 -8.17 -6.72 17.83
N THR A 143 -6.99 -6.92 17.26
CA THR A 143 -6.51 -8.22 16.78
C THR A 143 -5.59 -8.82 17.83
N ASN A 144 -5.91 -10.02 18.30
CA ASN A 144 -5.10 -10.80 19.25
C ASN A 144 -4.68 -12.19 18.71
N ILE A 145 -4.96 -12.48 17.44
CA ILE A 145 -4.49 -13.70 16.76
C ILE A 145 -3.03 -13.54 16.29
N PRO A 146 -2.26 -14.63 16.07
CA PRO A 146 -0.95 -14.54 15.43
C PRO A 146 -1.02 -13.94 14.02
N VAL A 147 -0.10 -13.01 13.69
CA VAL A 147 -0.05 -12.34 12.39
C VAL A 147 1.37 -12.35 11.82
N MET A 148 1.52 -12.89 10.61
CA MET A 148 2.74 -12.76 9.80
C MET A 148 2.54 -11.71 8.72
N VAL A 149 3.37 -10.66 8.70
CA VAL A 149 3.38 -9.65 7.64
C VAL A 149 4.54 -9.90 6.68
N PHE A 150 4.23 -10.12 5.41
CA PHE A 150 5.21 -10.07 4.32
C PHE A 150 5.11 -8.71 3.64
N GLN A 151 6.06 -7.84 3.93
CA GLN A 151 6.03 -6.46 3.45
C GLN A 151 6.88 -6.30 2.19
N GLY A 152 6.28 -5.78 1.12
CA GLY A 152 7.00 -5.34 -0.07
C GLY A 152 8.06 -4.28 0.30
N GLY A 153 9.32 -4.59 -0.03
CA GLY A 153 10.47 -3.77 0.29
C GLY A 153 10.53 -2.47 -0.49
N THR A 154 9.82 -2.36 -1.62
CA THR A 154 9.64 -1.12 -2.40
C THR A 154 8.20 -0.63 -2.38
N ASN A 155 7.37 -1.10 -1.45
CA ASN A 155 6.06 -0.49 -1.21
C ASN A 155 6.21 0.77 -0.36
N ALA A 156 5.57 1.88 -0.74
CA ALA A 156 5.58 3.11 0.04
C ALA A 156 5.07 2.93 1.48
N ASN A 157 4.10 2.04 1.70
CA ASN A 157 3.55 1.81 3.03
C ASN A 157 4.52 1.05 3.96
N ARG A 158 5.68 0.58 3.49
CA ARG A 158 6.68 -0.12 4.33
C ARG A 158 7.13 0.70 5.53
N TRP A 159 7.13 2.03 5.39
CA TRP A 159 7.50 2.97 6.45
C TRP A 159 6.49 3.00 7.60
N GLN A 160 5.28 2.51 7.38
CA GLN A 160 4.21 2.46 8.37
C GLN A 160 4.19 1.12 9.14
N VAL A 161 4.91 0.10 8.67
CA VAL A 161 4.92 -1.23 9.28
C VAL A 161 5.29 -1.23 10.77
N PRO A 162 6.29 -0.46 11.25
CA PRO A 162 6.55 -0.38 12.69
C PRO A 162 5.32 0.06 13.50
N LYS A 163 4.54 1.02 13.00
CA LYS A 163 3.31 1.49 13.64
C LYS A 163 2.20 0.44 13.59
N LEU A 164 2.05 -0.27 12.47
CA LEU A 164 1.11 -1.40 12.34
C LEU A 164 1.44 -2.52 13.33
N LEU A 165 2.71 -2.93 13.42
CA LEU A 165 3.14 -3.97 14.35
C LEU A 165 2.90 -3.56 15.81
N ALA A 166 3.15 -2.29 16.15
CA ALA A 166 2.84 -1.76 17.47
C ALA A 166 1.32 -1.80 17.75
N ALA A 167 0.49 -1.44 16.77
CA ALA A 167 -0.97 -1.54 16.90
C ALA A 167 -1.44 -2.98 17.12
N LEU A 168 -0.96 -3.94 16.32
CA LEU A 168 -1.28 -5.37 16.47
C LEU A 168 -0.84 -5.91 17.85
N ARG A 169 0.39 -5.61 18.27
CA ARG A 169 0.91 -6.05 19.57
C ARG A 169 0.15 -5.43 20.74
N SER A 170 -0.33 -4.19 20.60
CA SER A 170 -1.19 -3.57 21.63
C SER A 170 -2.52 -4.29 21.83
N GLY A 171 -3.00 -5.00 20.80
CA GLY A 171 -4.16 -5.89 20.87
C GLY A 171 -3.86 -7.28 21.42
N GLY A 172 -2.59 -7.60 21.71
CA GLY A 172 -2.14 -8.91 22.16
C GLY A 172 -1.73 -9.87 21.03
N SER A 173 -1.67 -9.42 19.77
CA SER A 173 -1.25 -10.26 18.64
C SER A 173 0.27 -10.53 18.67
N PRO A 174 0.70 -11.81 18.58
CA PRO A 174 2.05 -12.16 18.16
C PRO A 174 2.26 -11.74 16.69
N ALA A 175 2.86 -10.55 16.50
CA ALA A 175 3.04 -9.95 15.18
C ALA A 175 4.49 -10.04 14.68
N TYR A 176 4.67 -10.72 13.54
CA TYR A 176 5.93 -10.95 12.86
C TYR A 176 6.00 -10.18 11.53
N VAL A 177 7.20 -9.87 11.06
CA VAL A 177 7.41 -9.21 9.78
C VAL A 177 8.58 -9.82 9.03
N GLN A 178 8.43 -9.95 7.72
CA GLN A 178 9.51 -10.19 6.78
C GLN A 178 9.44 -9.16 5.65
N ILE A 179 10.51 -8.39 5.48
CA ILE A 179 10.65 -7.50 4.32
C ILE A 179 11.04 -8.34 3.10
N LEU A 180 10.43 -8.01 1.97
CA LEU A 180 10.66 -8.62 0.67
C LEU A 180 11.36 -7.62 -0.26
N PRO A 181 12.70 -7.62 -0.33
CA PRO A 181 13.47 -6.69 -1.16
C PRO A 181 12.99 -6.67 -2.62
N GLY A 182 12.97 -5.47 -3.23
CA GLY A 182 12.62 -5.27 -4.63
C GLY A 182 11.17 -5.56 -5.02
N ILE A 183 10.28 -5.84 -4.06
CA ILE A 183 8.86 -6.12 -4.33
C ILE A 183 8.03 -4.90 -3.92
N VAL A 184 7.26 -4.34 -4.88
CA VAL A 184 6.28 -3.29 -4.58
C VAL A 184 5.03 -3.93 -3.98
N ASP A 185 4.43 -4.85 -4.72
CA ASP A 185 3.32 -5.69 -4.27
C ASP A 185 3.46 -7.07 -4.93
N LEU A 186 2.97 -8.11 -4.27
CA LEU A 186 3.16 -9.49 -4.71
C LEU A 186 2.60 -9.77 -6.10
N PHE A 187 1.63 -9.01 -6.60
CA PHE A 187 0.90 -9.34 -7.83
C PHE A 187 0.64 -8.13 -8.76
N TYR A 188 1.43 -7.06 -8.60
CA TYR A 188 1.26 -5.82 -9.37
C TYR A 188 2.22 -5.67 -10.57
N GLU A 189 3.26 -6.51 -10.70
CA GLU A 189 4.30 -6.32 -11.71
C GLU A 189 4.19 -7.36 -12.85
N PRO A 190 3.87 -6.94 -14.10
CA PRO A 190 3.81 -7.81 -15.28
C PRO A 190 5.19 -8.30 -15.74
N GLN A 191 6.24 -7.51 -15.52
CA GLN A 191 7.62 -7.85 -15.86
C GLN A 191 8.52 -7.64 -14.63
N ARG A 192 8.98 -8.74 -14.04
CA ARG A 192 9.77 -8.68 -12.81
C ARG A 192 11.23 -8.96 -13.09
N PRO A 193 12.17 -8.23 -12.47
CA PRO A 193 13.58 -8.60 -12.47
C PRO A 193 13.77 -10.06 -12.03
N GLN A 194 14.74 -10.78 -12.60
CA GLN A 194 14.97 -12.19 -12.30
C GLN A 194 15.17 -12.45 -10.80
N ALA A 195 15.86 -11.53 -10.10
CA ALA A 195 16.04 -11.60 -8.65
C ALA A 195 14.70 -11.57 -7.88
N VAL A 196 13.75 -10.73 -8.31
CA VAL A 196 12.41 -10.67 -7.75
C VAL A 196 11.65 -11.96 -8.02
N GLN A 197 11.74 -12.51 -9.24
CA GLN A 197 11.12 -13.80 -9.58
C GLN A 197 11.65 -14.95 -8.71
N ALA A 198 12.98 -15.02 -8.53
CA ALA A 198 13.61 -16.03 -7.69
C ALA A 198 13.14 -15.92 -6.23
N GLN A 199 12.96 -14.70 -5.72
CA GLN A 199 12.43 -14.49 -4.38
C GLN A 199 10.96 -14.93 -4.25
N LEU A 200 10.12 -14.63 -5.23
CA LEU A 200 8.71 -15.07 -5.27
C LEU A 200 8.59 -16.59 -5.33
N ALA A 201 9.47 -17.24 -6.11
CA ALA A 201 9.51 -18.71 -6.21
C ALA A 201 9.81 -19.38 -4.86
N GLN A 202 10.44 -18.68 -3.92
CA GLN A 202 10.70 -19.17 -2.57
C GLN A 202 9.53 -18.95 -1.59
N LEU A 203 8.53 -18.11 -1.93
CA LEU A 203 7.43 -17.79 -1.01
C LEU A 203 6.64 -19.01 -0.54
N PRO A 204 6.31 -20.01 -1.39
CA PRO A 204 5.64 -21.22 -0.91
C PRO A 204 6.41 -21.94 0.21
N ARG A 205 7.74 -22.06 0.07
CA ARG A 205 8.62 -22.64 1.12
C ARG A 205 8.72 -21.77 2.37
N ARG A 206 8.54 -20.45 2.24
CA ARG A 206 8.47 -19.55 3.39
C ARG A 206 7.14 -19.74 4.13
N LEU A 207 6.03 -19.85 3.40
CA LEU A 207 4.70 -20.07 3.98
C LEU A 207 4.61 -21.39 4.74
N GLU A 208 5.16 -22.49 4.20
CA GLU A 208 5.24 -23.77 4.92
C GLU A 208 5.91 -23.68 6.29
N ARG A 209 6.89 -22.79 6.45
CA ARG A 209 7.59 -22.57 7.72
C ARG A 209 6.84 -21.61 8.65
N VAL A 210 6.03 -20.72 8.08
CA VAL A 210 5.21 -19.75 8.84
C VAL A 210 4.02 -20.42 9.51
N LEU A 211 3.33 -21.36 8.84
CA LEU A 211 2.10 -21.95 9.40
C LEU A 211 2.31 -22.65 10.75
N PRO A 212 3.35 -23.51 10.93
CA PRO A 212 3.64 -24.09 12.24
C PRO A 212 4.03 -23.06 13.30
N LEU A 213 4.65 -21.95 12.89
CA LEU A 213 5.00 -20.85 13.79
C LEU A 213 3.74 -20.12 14.30
N LEU A 214 2.77 -19.86 13.43
CA LEU A 214 1.49 -19.29 13.82
C LEU A 214 0.71 -20.24 14.73
N GLU A 215 0.67 -21.54 14.39
CA GLU A 215 0.04 -22.57 15.23
C GLU A 215 0.66 -22.65 16.63
N LYS A 216 2.00 -22.61 16.72
CA LYS A 216 2.72 -22.64 17.99
C LYS A 216 2.49 -21.38 18.84
N ALA A 217 2.30 -20.22 18.21
CA ALA A 217 2.02 -18.97 18.92
C ALA A 217 0.66 -19.01 19.64
N GLY A 218 -0.28 -19.82 19.16
CA GLY A 218 -1.59 -20.04 19.77
C GLY A 218 -2.57 -18.91 19.47
N THR A 219 -3.80 -19.29 19.10
CA THR A 219 -4.88 -18.33 18.82
C THR A 219 -5.84 -18.28 20.01
N PRO A 220 -6.02 -17.12 20.67
CA PRO A 220 -7.05 -16.97 21.69
C PRO A 220 -8.45 -17.21 21.12
N LEU A 221 -9.34 -17.84 21.90
CA LEU A 221 -10.73 -18.06 21.49
C LEU A 221 -11.62 -16.84 21.70
N GLN A 222 -11.24 -15.95 22.62
CA GLN A 222 -12.00 -14.74 22.95
C GLN A 222 -11.41 -13.51 22.26
N ALA A 223 -12.29 -12.68 21.72
CA ALA A 223 -11.93 -11.41 21.12
C ALA A 223 -11.60 -10.38 22.21
N VAL A 224 -10.63 -9.50 21.93
CA VAL A 224 -10.41 -8.31 22.75
C VAL A 224 -11.47 -7.23 22.47
N PRO A 225 -11.76 -6.35 23.46
CA PRO A 225 -12.62 -5.19 23.25
C PRO A 225 -12.11 -4.34 22.08
N MET A 226 -13.03 -3.82 21.27
CA MET A 226 -12.71 -2.93 20.15
C MET A 226 -13.47 -1.62 20.35
N GLN A 227 -12.80 -0.51 20.09
CA GLN A 227 -13.46 0.78 19.96
C GLN A 227 -14.50 0.71 18.82
N ALA A 228 -15.51 1.58 18.87
CA ALA A 228 -16.54 1.61 17.84
C ALA A 228 -15.90 1.69 16.43
N PRO A 229 -16.44 0.97 15.43
CA PRO A 229 -15.88 1.00 14.09
C PRO A 229 -15.86 2.43 13.55
N VAL A 230 -14.66 2.95 13.29
CA VAL A 230 -14.50 4.19 12.53
C VAL A 230 -14.66 3.83 11.06
N ILE A 231 -15.74 4.29 10.44
CA ILE A 231 -15.82 4.33 8.99
C ILE A 231 -15.05 5.57 8.58
N GLY A 232 -13.91 5.40 7.90
CA GLY A 232 -13.16 6.55 7.39
C GLY A 232 -14.04 7.37 6.46
N GLU A 233 -14.44 8.57 6.89
CA GLU A 233 -15.22 9.53 6.10
C GLU A 233 -14.36 10.28 5.07
N GLY A 234 -13.05 10.00 5.02
CA GLY A 234 -12.13 10.61 4.09
C GLY A 234 -12.56 10.38 2.64
N ARG A 235 -12.54 11.45 1.84
CA ARG A 235 -12.89 11.44 0.39
C ARG A 235 -11.89 10.66 -0.49
N GLY A 236 -10.98 9.89 0.11
CA GLY A 236 -9.90 9.22 -0.60
C GLY A 236 -8.76 10.18 -0.92
N LEU A 237 -8.20 10.05 -2.13
CA LEU A 237 -7.10 10.88 -2.58
C LEU A 237 -7.59 12.30 -2.93
N ASP A 238 -6.76 13.30 -2.64
CA ASP A 238 -6.91 14.68 -3.06
C ASP A 238 -6.52 14.80 -4.54
N ALA A 239 -7.52 15.00 -5.41
CA ALA A 239 -7.37 15.20 -6.85
C ALA A 239 -7.32 16.69 -7.27
N GLU A 240 -7.01 17.57 -6.32
CA GLU A 240 -6.84 19.01 -6.50
C GLU A 240 -5.79 19.50 -5.50
N LEU A 241 -5.19 20.67 -5.75
CA LEU A 241 -4.31 21.30 -4.78
C LEU A 241 -5.07 21.61 -3.49
N LYS A 242 -4.67 20.98 -2.39
CA LYS A 242 -5.20 21.27 -1.04
C LYS A 242 -4.15 22.00 -0.20
N PRO A 243 -4.56 22.93 0.68
CA PRO A 243 -3.64 23.53 1.63
C PRO A 243 -2.91 22.45 2.45
N PHE A 244 -1.59 22.55 2.52
CA PHE A 244 -0.77 21.60 3.26
C PHE A 244 -0.99 21.76 4.77
N ARG A 245 -1.11 20.63 5.50
CA ARG A 245 -1.50 20.62 6.92
C ARG A 245 -0.42 20.09 7.88
N GLY A 246 0.76 19.73 7.38
CA GLY A 246 1.90 19.26 8.19
C GLY A 246 2.89 20.37 8.55
N ASP A 247 4.10 19.98 8.96
CA ASP A 247 5.23 20.92 9.14
C ASP A 247 5.56 21.58 7.79
N PRO A 248 5.35 22.90 7.63
CA PRO A 248 5.52 23.56 6.35
C PRO A 248 6.98 23.65 5.90
N ARG A 249 7.95 23.23 6.73
CA ARG A 249 9.37 23.19 6.36
C ARG A 249 9.64 21.99 5.45
N PRO A 250 9.99 22.20 4.18
CA PRO A 250 10.29 21.10 3.26
C PRO A 250 11.58 20.37 3.70
N PRO A 251 11.57 19.03 3.76
CA PRO A 251 12.79 18.26 3.97
C PRO A 251 13.83 18.52 2.87
N ALA A 252 15.11 18.49 3.23
CA ALA A 252 16.21 18.64 2.27
C ALA A 252 16.24 17.47 1.28
N ILE A 253 16.57 17.80 0.02
CA ILE A 253 16.74 16.84 -1.07
C ILE A 253 18.21 16.87 -1.49
N ARG A 254 18.83 15.68 -1.50
CA ARG A 254 20.18 15.45 -1.99
C ARG A 254 20.20 14.11 -2.70
N LEU A 255 20.01 14.14 -4.02
CA LEU A 255 19.86 12.94 -4.85
C LEU A 255 20.58 13.12 -6.18
N PRO A 256 21.17 12.06 -6.75
CA PRO A 256 21.59 12.07 -8.14
C PRO A 256 20.37 12.07 -9.08
N ASP A 257 20.51 12.70 -10.25
CA ASP A 257 19.58 12.49 -11.36
C ASP A 257 19.87 11.19 -12.13
N ALA A 258 19.00 10.82 -13.06
CA ALA A 258 19.16 9.63 -13.91
C ALA A 258 20.49 9.59 -14.72
N ARG A 259 21.20 10.73 -14.83
CA ARG A 259 22.52 10.87 -15.49
C ARG A 259 23.68 10.93 -14.49
N GLY A 260 23.41 10.74 -13.20
CA GLY A 260 24.41 10.72 -12.13
C GLY A 260 24.82 12.09 -11.60
N ARG A 261 24.21 13.19 -12.06
CA ARG A 261 24.51 14.53 -11.55
C ARG A 261 23.81 14.73 -10.21
N LEU A 262 24.57 15.12 -9.20
CA LEU A 262 24.03 15.39 -7.87
C LEU A 262 23.22 16.69 -7.86
N HIS A 263 22.00 16.62 -7.33
CA HIS A 263 21.15 17.77 -7.06
C HIS A 263 21.00 17.93 -5.55
N GLU A 264 21.42 19.08 -5.05
CA GLU A 264 21.24 19.50 -3.66
C GLU A 264 20.26 20.66 -3.61
N VAL A 265 19.13 20.47 -2.92
CA VAL A 265 18.09 21.46 -2.77
C VAL A 265 17.91 21.74 -1.29
N GLU A 266 18.65 22.74 -0.81
CA GLU A 266 18.68 23.18 0.58
C GLU A 266 18.05 24.58 0.79
N GLY A 267 17.47 25.16 -0.27
CA GLY A 267 16.81 26.45 -0.23
C GLY A 267 15.72 26.58 -1.29
N TYR A 268 14.49 26.77 -0.83
CA TYR A 268 13.30 26.94 -1.69
C TYR A 268 12.85 28.40 -1.79
N ARG A 269 13.68 29.34 -1.31
CA ARG A 269 13.33 30.77 -1.28
C ARG A 269 13.48 31.43 -2.65
N GLY A 270 12.68 32.47 -2.88
CA GLY A 270 12.73 33.31 -4.09
C GLY A 270 12.09 32.68 -5.33
N ARG A 271 11.45 31.51 -5.21
CA ARG A 271 10.81 30.81 -6.33
C ARG A 271 9.66 29.91 -5.88
N VAL A 272 8.73 29.64 -6.77
CA VAL A 272 7.75 28.55 -6.59
C VAL A 272 8.43 27.24 -6.95
N THR A 273 8.38 26.25 -6.07
CA THR A 273 8.96 24.91 -6.33
C THR A 273 7.87 23.85 -6.27
N VAL A 274 7.76 23.02 -7.30
CA VAL A 274 6.91 21.84 -7.34
C VAL A 274 7.78 20.60 -7.17
N VAL A 275 7.52 19.80 -6.13
CA VAL A 275 8.24 18.55 -5.84
C VAL A 275 7.30 17.38 -6.05
N ASN A 276 7.49 16.62 -7.13
CA ASN A 276 6.66 15.51 -7.55
C ASN A 276 7.36 14.17 -7.27
N PHE A 277 6.67 13.28 -6.57
CA PHE A 277 7.11 11.90 -6.30
C PHE A 277 6.30 10.93 -7.13
N TRP A 278 6.99 10.05 -7.86
CA TRP A 278 6.36 9.12 -8.79
C TRP A 278 7.18 7.84 -9.00
N ALA A 279 6.63 6.89 -9.74
CA ALA A 279 7.31 5.67 -10.16
C ALA A 279 6.82 5.19 -11.54
N THR A 280 7.64 4.45 -12.30
CA THR A 280 7.28 4.01 -13.66
C THR A 280 6.14 3.00 -13.65
N TRP A 281 6.08 2.18 -12.60
CA TRP A 281 5.01 1.20 -12.40
C TRP A 281 3.68 1.82 -11.96
N CYS A 282 3.60 3.14 -11.73
CA CYS A 282 2.39 3.84 -11.31
C CYS A 282 1.67 4.46 -12.53
N PRO A 283 0.55 3.88 -13.03
CA PRO A 283 -0.09 4.37 -14.24
C PRO A 283 -0.61 5.82 -14.15
N PRO A 284 -1.22 6.27 -13.04
CA PRO A 284 -1.62 7.67 -12.89
C PRO A 284 -0.43 8.64 -12.93
N CYS A 285 0.73 8.20 -12.43
CA CYS A 285 1.96 8.99 -12.48
C CYS A 285 2.44 9.21 -13.91
N VAL A 286 2.49 8.13 -14.71
CA VAL A 286 2.86 8.22 -16.12
C VAL A 286 1.89 9.10 -16.89
N ALA A 287 0.59 9.03 -16.58
CA ALA A 287 -0.44 9.82 -17.23
C ALA A 287 -0.33 11.35 -16.97
N GLU A 288 0.26 11.80 -15.85
CA GLU A 288 0.40 13.25 -15.57
C GLU A 288 1.64 13.89 -16.18
N ILE A 289 2.66 13.10 -16.57
CA ILE A 289 3.95 13.59 -17.12
C ILE A 289 3.76 14.62 -18.26
N PRO A 290 2.91 14.39 -19.28
CA PRO A 290 2.74 15.37 -20.35
C PRO A 290 2.22 16.73 -19.85
N SER A 291 1.40 16.74 -18.79
CA SER A 291 0.91 17.98 -18.20
C SER A 291 1.97 18.70 -17.36
N LEU A 292 2.91 17.96 -16.75
CA LEU A 292 4.07 18.52 -16.05
C LEU A 292 5.05 19.19 -17.03
N ASN A 293 5.30 18.59 -18.20
CA ASN A 293 6.08 19.23 -19.27
C ASN A 293 5.45 20.57 -19.69
N ARG A 294 4.13 20.58 -19.89
CA ARG A 294 3.40 21.82 -20.25
C ARG A 294 3.37 22.84 -19.11
N LEU A 295 3.26 22.42 -17.86
CA LEU A 295 3.38 23.30 -16.69
C LEU A 295 4.74 24.01 -16.70
N ARG A 296 5.84 23.27 -16.88
CA ARG A 296 7.19 23.84 -16.93
C ARG A 296 7.30 24.93 -17.99
N ARG A 297 6.74 24.69 -19.18
CA ARG A 297 6.70 25.69 -20.27
C ARG A 297 5.82 26.90 -19.93
N ALA A 298 4.65 26.69 -19.32
CA ALA A 298 3.73 27.77 -18.96
C ALA A 298 4.24 28.68 -17.81
N MET A 299 5.22 28.19 -17.04
CA MET A 299 5.86 28.90 -15.93
C MET A 299 7.29 29.37 -16.28
N ALA A 300 7.69 29.33 -17.56
CA ALA A 300 9.07 29.64 -17.98
C ALA A 300 9.49 31.09 -17.69
N ASP A 301 8.53 32.03 -17.69
CA ASP A 301 8.76 33.45 -17.40
C ASP A 301 8.68 33.78 -15.90
N GLU A 302 8.45 32.78 -15.05
CA GLU A 302 8.30 32.93 -13.61
C GLU A 302 9.52 32.35 -12.86
N PRO A 303 9.83 32.81 -11.64
CA PRO A 303 10.81 32.15 -10.79
C PRO A 303 10.24 30.79 -10.32
N PHE A 304 10.40 29.75 -11.15
CA PHE A 304 9.79 28.45 -10.98
C PHE A 304 10.79 27.29 -11.14
N VAL A 305 10.64 26.26 -10.31
CA VAL A 305 11.41 25.01 -10.43
C VAL A 305 10.47 23.80 -10.27
N LEU A 306 10.63 22.82 -11.16
CA LEU A 306 10.03 21.49 -11.03
C LEU A 306 11.14 20.49 -10.65
N ILE A 307 10.94 19.82 -9.51
CA ILE A 307 11.78 18.73 -9.02
C ILE A 307 10.96 17.45 -9.13
N SER A 308 11.36 16.56 -10.03
CA SER A 308 10.75 15.24 -10.18
C SER A 308 11.63 14.20 -9.49
N ILE A 309 11.05 13.39 -8.61
CA ILE A 309 11.75 12.36 -7.83
C ILE A 309 11.09 11.02 -8.13
N ASN A 310 11.86 10.15 -8.77
CA ASN A 310 11.50 8.76 -8.95
C ASN A 310 11.76 7.96 -7.66
N TYR A 311 10.81 7.09 -7.31
CA TYR A 311 10.84 6.31 -6.09
C TYR A 311 11.25 4.85 -6.31
N ALA A 312 12.30 4.43 -5.60
CA ALA A 312 12.68 3.04 -5.40
C ALA A 312 12.89 2.22 -6.70
N GLU A 313 13.37 2.88 -7.75
CA GLU A 313 13.79 2.24 -8.99
C GLU A 313 15.23 2.67 -9.33
N PRO A 314 16.04 1.78 -9.92
CA PRO A 314 17.41 2.09 -10.28
C PRO A 314 17.45 3.06 -11.47
N ALA A 315 18.54 3.84 -11.58
CA ALA A 315 18.67 4.86 -12.60
C ALA A 315 18.58 4.31 -14.04
N GLU A 316 18.98 3.05 -14.26
CA GLU A 316 18.88 2.33 -15.53
C GLU A 316 17.43 2.21 -16.02
N VAL A 317 16.50 1.87 -15.11
CA VAL A 317 15.07 1.73 -15.42
C VAL A 317 14.50 3.09 -15.83
N ILE A 318 14.94 4.16 -15.18
CA ILE A 318 14.46 5.52 -15.45
C ILE A 318 15.02 6.06 -16.76
N ARG A 319 16.29 5.78 -17.09
CA ARG A 319 16.84 6.12 -18.40
C ARG A 319 16.07 5.44 -19.53
N ALA A 320 15.84 4.13 -19.41
CA ALA A 320 15.06 3.38 -20.41
C ALA A 320 13.62 3.91 -20.55
N PHE A 321 12.96 4.24 -19.43
CA PHE A 321 11.64 4.87 -19.45
C PHE A 321 11.64 6.23 -20.18
N MET A 322 12.66 7.06 -19.94
CA MET A 322 12.79 8.38 -20.57
C MET A 322 13.12 8.32 -22.07
N ASP A 323 13.58 7.16 -22.59
CA ASP A 323 13.75 6.94 -24.03
C ASP A 323 12.39 6.71 -24.73
N GLU A 324 11.39 6.21 -24.00
CA GLU A 324 10.04 5.94 -24.50
C GLU A 324 9.04 7.08 -24.21
N VAL A 325 9.24 7.80 -23.10
CA VAL A 325 8.35 8.85 -22.62
C VAL A 325 9.09 10.17 -22.54
N GLU A 326 8.59 11.19 -23.25
CA GLU A 326 9.18 12.53 -23.23
C GLU A 326 9.07 13.17 -21.84
N VAL A 327 10.21 13.36 -21.18
CA VAL A 327 10.35 14.04 -19.90
C VAL A 327 11.34 15.19 -20.07
N ASP A 328 10.86 16.45 -20.03
CA ASP A 328 11.65 17.65 -20.35
C ASP A 328 12.30 18.33 -19.11
N TYR A 329 12.40 17.60 -18.00
CA TYR A 329 12.98 18.03 -16.73
C TYR A 329 13.88 16.96 -16.09
N PRO A 330 14.81 17.34 -15.21
CA PRO A 330 15.61 16.38 -14.46
C PRO A 330 14.75 15.47 -13.57
N VAL A 331 15.04 14.17 -13.59
CA VAL A 331 14.44 13.17 -12.71
C VAL A 331 15.51 12.70 -11.72
N LEU A 332 15.30 13.00 -10.44
CA LEU A 332 16.12 12.60 -9.31
C LEU A 332 15.75 11.17 -8.88
N ILE A 333 16.73 10.40 -8.42
CA ILE A 333 16.58 8.98 -8.13
C ILE A 333 16.63 8.74 -6.62
N ASP A 334 15.47 8.49 -6.00
CA ASP A 334 15.34 8.06 -4.60
C ASP A 334 15.35 6.54 -4.51
N GLU A 335 16.49 5.93 -4.88
CA GLU A 335 16.63 4.48 -5.07
C GLU A 335 16.29 3.67 -3.82
N ASP A 336 16.58 4.21 -2.63
CA ASP A 336 16.25 3.57 -1.35
C ASP A 336 14.93 4.05 -0.75
N GLY A 337 14.23 5.00 -1.40
CA GLY A 337 12.94 5.54 -1.01
C GLY A 337 12.92 6.37 0.28
N ARG A 338 14.09 6.73 0.83
CA ARG A 338 14.17 7.47 2.11
C ARG A 338 13.80 8.93 1.96
N VAL A 339 14.00 9.54 0.79
CA VAL A 339 13.56 10.92 0.57
C VAL A 339 12.03 10.97 0.62
N ALA A 340 11.35 10.13 -0.17
CA ALA A 340 9.89 10.00 -0.12
C ALA A 340 9.37 9.74 1.31
N ALA A 341 10.08 8.92 2.09
CA ALA A 341 9.75 8.66 3.49
C ALA A 341 9.79 9.92 4.36
N ARG A 342 10.86 10.73 4.26
CA ARG A 342 10.99 11.99 5.01
C ARG A 342 9.93 13.02 4.63
N TRP A 343 9.45 12.96 3.39
CA TRP A 343 8.34 13.79 2.90
C TRP A 343 6.96 13.22 3.28
N GLY A 344 6.89 12.07 3.96
CA GLY A 344 5.62 11.46 4.38
C GLY A 344 4.79 10.91 3.22
N VAL A 345 5.42 10.54 2.10
CA VAL A 345 4.73 10.01 0.92
C VAL A 345 4.26 8.58 1.18
N LEU A 346 2.95 8.35 1.04
CA LEU A 346 2.30 7.04 1.24
C LEU A 346 1.74 6.44 -0.06
N VAL A 347 1.53 7.27 -1.07
CA VAL A 347 0.89 6.91 -2.34
C VAL A 347 1.50 7.73 -3.46
N PHE A 348 1.44 7.22 -4.69
CA PHE A 348 1.93 7.91 -5.87
C PHE A 348 0.81 8.16 -6.89
N PRO A 349 0.83 9.29 -7.60
CA PRO A 349 1.78 10.39 -7.41
C PRO A 349 1.47 11.19 -6.14
N SER A 350 2.50 11.82 -5.57
CA SER A 350 2.35 12.80 -4.49
C SER A 350 3.17 14.03 -4.83
N THR A 351 2.55 15.21 -4.79
CA THR A 351 3.21 16.45 -5.17
C THR A 351 3.01 17.54 -4.14
N PHE A 352 4.09 18.25 -3.84
CA PHE A 352 4.14 19.36 -2.90
C PHE A 352 4.45 20.65 -3.65
N VAL A 353 3.76 21.73 -3.30
CA VAL A 353 4.02 23.07 -3.84
C VAL A 353 4.57 23.94 -2.73
N ILE A 354 5.77 24.46 -2.95
CA ILE A 354 6.51 25.31 -2.02
C ILE A 354 6.47 26.73 -2.59
N GLY A 355 6.06 27.69 -1.77
CA GLY A 355 6.04 29.10 -2.15
C GLY A 355 7.42 29.76 -2.01
N PRO A 356 7.60 30.99 -2.53
CA PRO A 356 8.88 31.71 -2.52
C PRO A 356 9.40 32.07 -1.12
N GLY A 357 8.58 31.96 -0.08
CA GLY A 357 9.03 32.06 1.31
C GLY A 357 9.77 30.82 1.83
N GLY A 358 9.81 29.73 1.05
CA GLY A 358 10.43 28.46 1.41
C GLY A 358 9.55 27.51 2.23
N ALA A 359 8.25 27.77 2.30
CA ALA A 359 7.27 26.95 3.02
C ALA A 359 6.36 26.18 2.06
N ILE A 360 6.04 24.93 2.39
CA ILE A 360 5.03 24.13 1.68
C ILE A 360 3.67 24.82 1.86
N ARG A 361 3.00 25.09 0.73
CA ARG A 361 1.67 25.75 0.68
C ARG A 361 0.58 24.78 0.29
N TYR A 362 0.84 23.91 -0.68
CA TYR A 362 -0.13 22.94 -1.16
C TYR A 362 0.44 21.53 -1.24
N GLY A 363 -0.46 20.56 -1.16
CA GLY A 363 -0.21 19.16 -1.44
C GLY A 363 -1.33 18.56 -2.29
N VAL A 364 -0.99 17.52 -3.05
CA VAL A 364 -1.92 16.70 -3.84
C VAL A 364 -1.37 15.28 -3.90
N ASN A 365 -2.20 14.26 -3.65
CA ASN A 365 -1.77 12.85 -3.59
C ASN A 365 -2.51 11.98 -4.63
N ALA A 366 -2.89 12.60 -5.75
CA ALA A 366 -3.39 11.96 -6.95
C ALA A 366 -2.86 12.70 -8.19
N ALA A 367 -2.96 12.04 -9.35
CA ALA A 367 -2.64 12.65 -10.62
C ALA A 367 -3.63 13.77 -10.94
N ILE A 368 -3.12 14.93 -11.36
CA ILE A 368 -3.92 16.06 -11.80
C ILE A 368 -3.40 16.62 -13.13
N ARG A 369 -4.20 17.44 -13.79
CA ARG A 369 -3.73 18.25 -14.92
C ARG A 369 -3.00 19.48 -14.41
N TRP A 370 -1.67 19.44 -14.46
CA TRP A 370 -0.80 20.53 -14.00
C TRP A 370 -0.86 21.79 -14.86
N ASP A 371 -1.28 21.65 -16.12
CA ASP A 371 -1.49 22.72 -17.09
C ASP A 371 -2.91 23.33 -17.04
N ALA A 372 -3.75 22.90 -16.09
CA ALA A 372 -5.09 23.43 -15.96
C ALA A 372 -5.06 24.90 -15.48
N PRO A 373 -5.92 25.80 -16.02
CA PRO A 373 -5.93 27.21 -15.63
C PRO A 373 -6.02 27.46 -14.12
N PRO A 374 -6.83 26.72 -13.32
CA PRO A 374 -6.87 26.92 -11.87
C PRO A 374 -5.54 26.63 -11.17
N VAL A 375 -4.78 25.64 -11.65
CA VAL A 375 -3.47 25.26 -11.10
C VAL A 375 -2.44 26.32 -11.45
N ILE A 376 -2.34 26.73 -12.72
CA ILE A 376 -1.43 27.80 -13.16
C ILE A 376 -1.70 29.10 -12.41
N ALA A 377 -2.97 29.51 -12.29
CA ALA A 377 -3.33 30.70 -11.54
C ALA A 377 -2.96 30.60 -10.05
N ALA A 378 -3.10 29.42 -9.43
CA ALA A 378 -2.66 29.21 -8.05
C ALA A 378 -1.13 29.35 -7.90
N LEU A 379 -0.35 28.82 -8.84
CA LEU A 379 1.11 28.92 -8.82
C LEU A 379 1.61 30.34 -9.10
N ARG A 380 1.04 31.05 -10.07
CA ARG A 380 1.39 32.46 -10.35
C ARG A 380 1.09 33.38 -9.17
N ARG A 381 -0.06 33.21 -8.52
CA ARG A 381 -0.38 33.95 -7.27
C ARG A 381 0.61 33.69 -6.13
N LEU A 382 1.29 32.53 -6.12
CA LEU A 382 2.38 32.30 -5.16
C LEU A 382 3.66 33.02 -5.59
N ALA A 383 3.96 33.05 -6.88
CA ALA A 383 5.14 33.72 -7.44
C ALA A 383 5.07 35.24 -7.25
N GLU A 384 3.91 35.87 -7.49
CA GLU A 384 3.66 37.30 -7.30
C GLU A 384 3.83 37.76 -5.84
N LYS A 385 3.67 36.85 -4.88
CA LYS A 385 3.84 37.13 -3.44
C LYS A 385 5.28 36.92 -2.97
N ALA A 386 6.24 36.82 -3.90
CA ALA A 386 7.66 36.85 -3.56
C ALA A 386 8.00 38.25 -2.99
N PRO A 387 8.60 38.32 -1.78
CA PRO A 387 9.01 39.59 -1.18
C PRO A 387 10.16 40.26 -1.92
#